data_AF-C6WN55-F1
#
_entry.id   AF-C6WN55-F1
#
_cell.length_a   1.000
_cell.length_b   1.000
_cell.length_c   1.000
_cell.angle_alpha   90.00
_cell.angle_beta   90.00
_cell.angle_gamma   90.00
#
_symmetry.space_group_name_H-M   'P 1'
#
loop_
_entity.id
_entity.type
_entity.pdbx_description
1 polymer ?
#
loop_
_entity_poly.entity_id
_entity_poly.type
_entity_poly.pdbx_seq_one_letter_code
_entity_poly.pdbx_strand_id
1 'polypeptide(L)'
;MQLRVEAVAAARRLGAVGEDFGERIAALTSAPAAEGACWGGDESGQQFAKTYEPNVGKAQDVMRKAAGAMASIADGLTEQAESMRWLDDEIRARTGRADD
;
A
#
# COMPACT_ATOMS: atom_id res chain seq x y z
N MET A 1 0.10 27.04 -3.37
CA MET A 1 -1.20 26.33 -3.32
C MET A 1 -1.26 25.11 -4.23
N GLN A 2 -0.91 25.21 -5.53
CA GLN A 2 -1.03 24.11 -6.51
C GLN A 2 -0.21 22.85 -6.18
N LEU A 3 1.04 23.00 -5.76
CA LEU A 3 1.93 21.88 -5.38
C LEU A 3 1.36 21.01 -4.24
N ARG A 4 0.62 21.61 -3.31
CA ARG A 4 -0.01 20.89 -2.18
C ARG A 4 -1.24 20.11 -2.61
N VAL A 5 -2.04 20.69 -3.50
CA VAL A 5 -3.21 20.01 -4.06
C VAL A 5 -2.77 18.78 -4.85
N GLU A 6 -1.67 18.90 -5.60
CA GLU A 6 -1.08 17.77 -6.32
C GLU A 6 -0.49 16.72 -5.38
N ALA A 7 0.20 17.12 -4.32
CA ALA A 7 0.73 16.19 -3.31
C ALA A 7 -0.38 15.37 -2.62
N VAL A 8 -1.46 16.03 -2.18
CA VAL A 8 -2.63 15.34 -1.59
C VAL A 8 -3.32 14.43 -2.60
N ALA A 9 -3.46 14.88 -3.85
CA ALA A 9 -4.07 14.06 -4.90
C ALA A 9 -3.20 12.83 -5.24
N ALA A 10 -1.88 12.98 -5.27
CA ALA A 10 -0.94 11.89 -5.47
C ALA A 10 -0.96 10.89 -4.30
N ALA A 11 -0.96 11.39 -3.06
CA ALA A 11 -1.08 10.57 -1.86
C ALA A 11 -2.35 9.70 -1.88
N ARG A 12 -3.51 10.32 -2.16
CA ARG A 12 -4.79 9.60 -2.26
C ARG A 12 -4.78 8.52 -3.36
N ARG A 13 -4.24 8.83 -4.53
CA ARG A 13 -4.14 7.86 -5.63
C ARG A 13 -3.22 6.69 -5.26
N LEU A 14 -2.09 6.97 -4.62
CA LEU A 14 -1.15 5.95 -4.20
C LEU A 14 -1.75 5.05 -3.11
N GLY A 15 -2.45 5.64 -2.13
CA GLY A 15 -3.20 4.89 -1.11
C GLY A 15 -4.24 3.96 -1.74
N ALA A 16 -5.06 4.48 -2.64
CA ALA A 16 -6.08 3.69 -3.35
C ALA A 16 -5.47 2.54 -4.18
N VAL A 17 -4.33 2.77 -4.83
CA VAL A 17 -3.59 1.71 -5.56
C VAL A 17 -3.03 0.67 -4.59
N GLY A 18 -2.51 1.08 -3.43
CA GLY A 18 -2.03 0.17 -2.39
C GLY A 18 -3.15 -0.72 -1.84
N GLU A 19 -4.33 -0.15 -1.60
CA GLU A 19 -5.53 -0.88 -1.17
C GLU A 19 -6.01 -1.88 -2.23
N ASP A 20 -6.24 -1.44 -3.47
CA ASP A 20 -6.67 -2.31 -4.58
C ASP A 20 -5.66 -3.44 -4.84
N PHE A 21 -4.36 -3.14 -4.77
CA PHE A 21 -3.31 -4.15 -4.88
C PHE A 21 -3.39 -5.17 -3.73
N GLY A 22 -3.53 -4.71 -2.48
CA GLY A 22 -3.71 -5.56 -1.31
C GLY A 22 -4.94 -6.48 -1.41
N GLU A 23 -6.08 -5.96 -1.85
CA GLU A 23 -7.31 -6.71 -2.06
C GLU A 23 -7.14 -7.78 -3.15
N ARG A 24 -6.55 -7.43 -4.29
CA ARG A 24 -6.28 -8.37 -5.39
C ARG A 24 -5.37 -9.50 -4.96
N ILE A 25 -4.34 -9.20 -4.16
CA ILE A 25 -3.46 -10.22 -3.60
C ILE A 25 -4.26 -11.13 -2.67
N ALA A 26 -5.02 -10.57 -1.73
CA ALA A 26 -5.84 -11.38 -0.83
C ALA A 26 -6.77 -12.33 -1.61
N ALA A 27 -7.45 -11.82 -2.64
CA ALA A 27 -8.29 -12.62 -3.53
C ALA A 27 -7.50 -13.73 -4.25
N LEU A 28 -6.38 -13.40 -4.89
CA LEU A 28 -5.47 -14.34 -5.55
C LEU A 28 -4.98 -15.45 -4.62
N THR A 29 -4.80 -15.14 -3.33
CA THR A 29 -4.28 -16.10 -2.34
C THR A 29 -5.35 -16.94 -1.67
N SER A 30 -6.60 -16.45 -1.65
CA SER A 30 -7.73 -17.16 -1.05
C SER A 30 -8.19 -18.33 -1.91
N ALA A 31 -8.14 -18.21 -3.25
CA ALA A 31 -8.59 -19.26 -4.16
C ALA A 31 -7.73 -20.54 -4.08
N PRO A 32 -6.39 -20.48 -4.11
CA PRO A 32 -5.54 -21.66 -3.93
C PRO A 32 -5.64 -22.28 -2.53
N ALA A 33 -5.88 -21.47 -1.50
CA ALA A 33 -6.01 -21.96 -0.12
C ALA A 33 -7.34 -22.70 0.11
N ALA A 34 -8.39 -22.37 -0.63
CA ALA A 34 -9.72 -22.97 -0.49
C ALA A 34 -9.85 -24.36 -1.16
N GLU A 35 -9.09 -24.63 -2.22
CA GLU A 35 -9.18 -25.88 -2.99
C GLU A 35 -8.33 -27.03 -2.42
N GLY A 36 -7.39 -26.74 -1.51
CA GLY A 36 -6.44 -27.73 -1.01
C GLY A 36 -5.46 -28.22 -2.10
N ALA A 37 -4.67 -29.25 -1.79
CA ALA A 37 -3.67 -29.78 -2.72
C ALA A 37 -4.32 -30.50 -3.92
N CYS A 38 -4.44 -29.81 -5.06
CA CYS A 38 -4.97 -30.38 -6.30
C CYS A 38 -3.97 -31.25 -7.07
N TRP A 39 -2.72 -31.31 -6.62
CA TRP A 39 -1.60 -32.00 -7.27
C TRP A 39 -1.44 -33.48 -6.86
N GLY A 40 -2.35 -34.03 -6.06
CA GLY A 40 -2.35 -35.44 -5.68
C GLY A 40 -1.30 -35.81 -4.62
N GLY A 41 -1.45 -37.00 -4.03
CA GLY A 41 -0.58 -37.52 -2.96
C GLY A 41 0.58 -38.39 -3.45
N ASP A 42 0.73 -38.57 -4.77
CA ASP A 42 1.83 -39.35 -5.35
C ASP A 42 3.17 -38.61 -5.24
N GLU A 43 4.26 -39.27 -5.63
CA GLU A 43 5.62 -38.71 -5.55
C GLU A 43 5.76 -37.40 -6.34
N SER A 44 5.08 -37.28 -7.48
CA SER A 44 5.11 -36.08 -8.32
C SER A 44 4.37 -34.93 -7.65
N GLY A 45 3.20 -35.19 -7.07
CA GLY A 45 2.43 -34.25 -6.28
C GLY A 45 3.19 -33.75 -5.06
N GLN A 46 3.84 -34.65 -4.32
CA GLN A 46 4.67 -34.28 -3.17
C GLN A 46 5.88 -33.44 -3.55
N GLN A 47 6.53 -33.72 -4.69
CA GLN A 47 7.65 -32.90 -5.16
C GLN A 47 7.23 -31.52 -5.66
N PHE A 48 6.07 -31.44 -6.30
CA PHE A 48 5.47 -30.16 -6.65
C PHE A 48 5.19 -29.34 -5.39
N ALA A 49 4.52 -29.92 -4.39
CA ALA A 49 4.18 -29.26 -3.12
C ALA A 49 5.40 -28.65 -2.43
N LYS A 50 6.49 -29.42 -2.31
CA LYS A 50 7.75 -28.98 -1.67
C LYS A 50 8.32 -27.70 -2.27
N THR A 51 8.08 -27.46 -3.56
CA THR A 51 8.58 -26.26 -4.24
C THR A 51 7.53 -25.17 -4.30
N TYR A 52 6.27 -25.53 -4.57
CA TYR A 52 5.19 -24.57 -4.79
C TYR A 52 4.76 -23.87 -3.49
N GLU A 53 4.43 -24.62 -2.44
CA GLU A 53 3.88 -24.08 -1.19
C GLU A 53 4.79 -23.02 -0.52
N PRO A 54 6.11 -23.25 -0.32
CA PRO A 54 6.94 -22.23 0.30
C PRO A 54 7.16 -21.02 -0.61
N ASN A 55 7.16 -21.21 -1.94
CA ASN A 55 7.39 -20.11 -2.88
C ASN A 55 6.13 -19.24 -3.06
N VAL A 56 4.93 -19.84 -3.05
CA VAL A 56 3.70 -19.06 -3.03
C VAL A 56 3.63 -18.25 -1.73
N GLY A 57 3.91 -18.83 -0.57
CA GLY A 57 3.95 -18.08 0.70
C GLY A 57 4.92 -16.90 0.67
N LYS A 58 6.14 -17.09 0.15
CA LYS A 58 7.11 -15.99 -0.03
C LYS A 58 6.60 -14.90 -0.98
N ALA A 59 6.00 -15.28 -2.10
CA ALA A 59 5.44 -14.33 -3.05
C ALA A 59 4.33 -13.48 -2.41
N GLN A 60 3.45 -14.12 -1.64
CA GLN A 60 2.39 -13.44 -0.88
C GLN A 60 2.95 -12.44 0.12
N ASP A 61 3.98 -12.81 0.86
CA ASP A 61 4.62 -11.92 1.83
C ASP A 61 5.29 -10.71 1.17
N VAL A 62 5.99 -10.90 0.05
CA VAL A 62 6.59 -9.79 -0.72
C VAL A 62 5.51 -8.85 -1.23
N MET A 63 4.43 -9.41 -1.77
CA MET A 63 3.29 -8.67 -2.27
C MET A 63 2.59 -7.85 -1.17
N ARG A 64 2.38 -8.43 0.02
CA ARG A 64 1.84 -7.71 1.19
C ARG A 64 2.75 -6.59 1.65
N LYS A 65 4.07 -6.81 1.68
CA LYS A 65 5.05 -5.77 2.03
C LYS A 65 5.04 -4.62 1.02
N ALA A 66 4.88 -4.91 -0.27
CA ALA A 66 4.78 -3.88 -1.29
C ALA A 66 3.52 -3.03 -1.11
N ALA A 67 2.35 -3.64 -0.86
CA ALA A 67 1.13 -2.90 -0.55
C ALA A 67 1.29 -2.00 0.69
N GLY A 68 1.88 -2.53 1.77
CA GLY A 68 2.16 -1.75 2.99
C GLY A 68 3.11 -0.58 2.74
N ALA A 69 4.15 -0.77 1.92
CA ALA A 69 5.06 0.31 1.55
C ALA A 69 4.36 1.42 0.76
N MET A 70 3.44 1.09 -0.15
CA MET A 70 2.64 2.09 -0.88
C MET A 70 1.77 2.90 0.09
N ALA A 71 1.13 2.24 1.06
CA ALA A 71 0.34 2.91 2.08
C ALA A 71 1.22 3.87 2.93
N SER A 72 2.37 3.42 3.41
CA SER A 72 3.29 4.28 4.18
C SER A 72 3.80 5.49 3.40
N ILE A 73 4.02 5.36 2.09
CA ILE A 73 4.39 6.50 1.25
C ILE A 73 3.20 7.47 1.12
N ALA A 74 1.97 6.96 0.96
CA ALA A 74 0.77 7.80 0.91
C ALA A 74 0.55 8.58 2.22
N ASP A 75 0.77 7.93 3.38
CA ASP A 75 0.69 8.58 4.69
C ASP A 75 1.74 9.69 4.81
N GLY A 76 3.01 9.40 4.49
CA GLY A 76 4.08 10.39 4.57
C GLY A 76 3.87 11.60 3.65
N LEU A 77 3.29 11.40 2.46
CA LEU A 77 2.91 12.51 1.56
C LEU A 77 1.76 13.35 2.15
N THR A 78 0.82 12.71 2.84
CA THR A 78 -0.30 13.39 3.50
C THR A 78 0.19 14.24 4.67
N GLU A 79 1.05 13.68 5.53
CA GLU A 79 1.67 14.39 6.65
C GLU A 79 2.49 15.61 6.19
N GLN A 80 3.25 15.47 5.10
CA GLN A 80 3.98 16.60 4.52
C GLN A 80 3.03 17.70 4.03
N ALA A 81 1.94 17.34 3.37
CA ALA A 81 0.95 18.30 2.90
C ALA A 81 0.25 19.03 4.05
N GLU A 82 -0.02 18.35 5.17
CA GLU A 82 -0.58 18.94 6.39
C GLU A 82 0.40 19.85 7.12
N SER A 83 1.65 19.42 7.26
CA SER A 83 2.72 20.24 7.86
C SER A 83 2.91 21.55 7.08
N MET A 84 2.85 21.46 5.75
CA MET A 84 2.84 22.62 4.88
C MET A 84 1.61 23.51 5.17
N ARG A 85 0.39 22.96 5.29
CA ARG A 85 -0.83 23.74 5.62
C ARG A 85 -0.65 24.56 6.89
N TRP A 86 -0.20 23.91 7.95
CA TRP A 86 0.07 24.57 9.22
C TRP A 86 1.05 25.75 9.08
N LEU A 87 2.15 25.58 8.33
CA LEU A 87 3.11 26.67 8.07
C LEU A 87 2.49 27.86 7.32
N ASP A 88 1.66 27.61 6.29
CA ASP A 88 1.01 28.70 5.55
C ASP A 88 0.03 29.48 6.44
N ASP A 89 -0.71 28.78 7.31
CA ASP A 89 -1.68 29.40 8.20
C ASP A 89 -0.98 30.22 9.29
N GLU A 90 0.14 29.74 9.83
CA GLU A 90 0.97 30.49 10.78
C GLU A 90 1.58 31.75 10.14
N ILE A 91 2.12 31.65 8.92
CA ILE A 91 2.64 32.81 8.18
C ILE A 91 1.52 33.84 7.96
N ARG A 92 0.34 33.39 7.51
CA ARG A 92 -0.82 34.28 7.29
C ARG A 92 -1.25 34.96 8.59
N ALA A 93 -1.33 34.24 9.70
CA ALA A 93 -1.68 34.79 11.00
C ALA A 93 -0.68 35.85 11.48
N ARG A 94 0.62 35.65 11.18
CA ARG A 94 1.67 36.60 11.56
C ARG A 94 1.69 37.85 10.67
N THR A 95 1.48 37.70 9.36
CA THR A 95 1.38 38.84 8.44
C THR A 95 0.12 39.65 8.70
N GLY A 96 -1.02 39.01 8.96
CA GLY A 96 -2.27 39.71 9.30
C GLY A 96 -2.18 40.57 10.57
N ARG A 97 -1.36 40.17 11.56
CA ARG A 97 -1.09 41.00 12.76
C ARG A 97 -0.14 42.18 12.52
N ALA A 98 0.60 42.20 11.41
CA ALA A 98 1.58 43.25 11.12
C ALA A 98 0.97 44.41 10.31
N ASP A 99 -0.21 44.20 9.71
CA ASP A 99 -0.93 45.18 8.90
C ASP A 99 -2.08 45.88 9.67
N ASP A 100 -2.28 45.54 10.95
CA ASP A 100 -3.21 46.16 11.92
C ASP A 100 -2.47 47.10 12.91
#